data_AF-A0A4Y2QNL4-F1
#
_entry.id   AF-A0A4Y2QNL4-F1
#
_cell.length_a   1.000
_cell.length_b   1.000
_cell.length_c   1.000
_cell.angle_alpha   90.00
_cell.angle_beta   90.00
_cell.angle_gamma   90.00
#
_symmetry.space_group_name_H-M   'P 1'
#
loop_
_entity.id
_entity.type
_entity.pdbx_description
1 polymer ?
#
loop_
_entity_poly.entity_id
_entity_poly.type
_entity_poly.pdbx_seq_one_letter_code
_entity_poly.pdbx_strand_id
1 'polypeptide(L)'
;MAAFFFIMAFFTIGISTSDSCRSGLHNGMWCYKLLILCSICAGIFLIPSEHLNHFGHIWMYISMGGASVFIIIQLMLIVDFAHAWTDNWLRRVADGGSRCWFVAMVFCAMIIYTAVVIGIVMIAQNYTRAEGCSANKLFIGVNGGLCLLCSFISVMPCVEKNTGDSRAGLLQSSVISAYVVYLTWSALSSEPTLAGTGVGTQLERVFPEDEEFCGPSDVSFLSNKDIICYGGVVITFLIVINSTLRTSHFSYKLGIRAPDPTDCCTCCDKSSSRRASSRVDEEGGQNVLRNEIEGVTYSYAFFHVMFFLASLYIMMQLTHWFRPEQANLITFERNWAAVWVKMASSWACIAIYLLTLFTPELCPGRLNRSRSARNKDLEMSRVRRNSSSSR
;
A
#
# COMPACT_ATOMS: atom_id res chain seq x y z
N MET A 1 -7.96 12.76 -13.67
CA MET A 1 -7.89 12.29 -12.27
C MET A 1 -6.77 12.97 -11.46
N ALA A 2 -5.49 12.78 -11.80
CA ALA A 2 -4.37 13.36 -11.05
C ALA A 2 -4.49 14.87 -10.82
N ALA A 3 -4.73 15.65 -11.89
CA ALA A 3 -4.89 17.10 -11.80
C ALA A 3 -5.99 17.53 -10.81
N PHE A 4 -7.13 16.83 -10.79
CA PHE A 4 -8.22 17.12 -9.87
C PHE A 4 -7.79 16.94 -8.40
N PHE A 5 -7.17 15.80 -8.06
CA PHE A 5 -6.70 15.56 -6.70
C PHE A 5 -5.57 16.50 -6.31
N PHE A 6 -4.69 16.87 -7.24
CA PHE A 6 -3.65 17.86 -6.98
C PHE A 6 -4.22 19.25 -6.65
N ILE A 7 -5.21 19.70 -7.43
CA ILE A 7 -5.93 20.96 -7.18
C ILE A 7 -6.66 20.91 -5.84
N MET A 8 -7.36 19.81 -5.55
CA MET A 8 -8.05 19.63 -4.27
C MET A 8 -7.07 19.60 -3.09
N ALA A 9 -5.89 18.98 -3.24
CA ALA A 9 -4.85 18.98 -2.22
C ALA A 9 -4.40 20.40 -1.88
N PHE A 10 -4.17 21.24 -2.90
CA PHE A 10 -3.80 22.64 -2.71
C PHE A 10 -4.90 23.43 -1.98
N PHE A 11 -6.16 23.24 -2.39
CA PHE A 11 -7.30 23.91 -1.74
C PHE A 11 -7.54 23.48 -0.29
N THR A 12 -7.04 22.33 0.15
CA THR A 12 -7.23 21.83 1.52
C THR A 12 -6.00 21.98 2.43
N ILE A 13 -4.93 22.65 1.99
CA ILE A 13 -3.74 22.92 2.82
C ILE A 13 -4.10 23.79 4.03
N GLY A 14 -3.69 23.35 5.23
CA GLY A 14 -3.82 24.15 6.46
C GLY A 14 -5.23 24.20 7.05
N ILE A 15 -6.13 23.31 6.64
CA ILE A 15 -7.44 23.15 7.29
C ILE A 15 -7.24 22.35 8.58
N SER A 16 -7.49 22.98 9.72
CA SER A 16 -7.43 22.37 11.06
C SER A 16 -8.80 22.07 11.66
N THR A 17 -9.85 22.77 11.21
CA THR A 17 -11.22 22.64 11.74
C THR A 17 -12.24 22.51 10.61
N SER A 18 -13.36 21.82 10.89
CA SER A 18 -14.40 21.57 9.89
C SER A 18 -15.31 22.78 9.58
N ASP A 19 -15.22 23.87 10.36
CA ASP A 19 -16.06 25.07 10.23
C ASP A 19 -15.59 26.08 9.17
N SER A 20 -14.43 25.86 8.57
CA SER A 20 -13.94 26.74 7.51
C SER A 20 -14.74 26.57 6.20
N CYS A 21 -14.99 27.65 5.45
CA CYS A 21 -15.63 27.59 4.13
C CYS A 21 -14.93 26.58 3.17
N ARG A 22 -13.60 26.51 3.24
CA ARG A 22 -12.77 25.53 2.49
C ARG A 22 -13.02 24.08 2.91
N SER A 23 -13.34 23.83 4.18
CA SER A 23 -13.78 22.51 4.68
C SER A 23 -15.17 22.17 4.13
N GLY A 24 -16.06 23.16 3.99
CA GLY A 24 -17.35 23.00 3.30
C GLY A 24 -17.18 22.52 1.85
N LEU A 25 -16.19 23.05 1.12
CA LEU A 25 -15.83 22.54 -0.22
C LEU A 25 -15.30 21.11 -0.17
N HIS A 26 -14.54 20.71 0.85
CA HIS A 26 -14.06 19.33 0.97
C HIS A 26 -15.16 18.33 1.34
N ASN A 27 -16.05 18.69 2.27
CA ASN A 27 -17.08 17.79 2.81
C ASN A 27 -18.38 17.79 1.99
N GLY A 28 -18.66 18.86 1.26
CA GLY A 28 -19.89 19.06 0.47
C GLY A 28 -19.69 19.11 -1.04
N MET A 29 -20.67 19.67 -1.77
CA MET A 29 -20.62 19.95 -3.21
C MET A 29 -20.20 18.76 -4.12
N TRP A 30 -20.71 17.57 -3.83
CA TRP A 30 -20.39 16.34 -4.57
C TRP A 30 -20.70 16.42 -6.06
N CYS A 31 -21.87 16.95 -6.46
CA CYS A 31 -22.25 17.08 -7.87
C CYS A 31 -21.24 17.94 -8.66
N TYR A 32 -20.85 19.09 -8.11
CA TYR A 32 -19.89 19.98 -8.76
C TYR A 32 -18.50 19.35 -8.87
N LYS A 33 -18.05 18.62 -7.83
CA LYS A 33 -16.78 17.87 -7.90
C LYS A 33 -16.78 16.84 -9.00
N LEU A 34 -17.87 16.06 -9.13
CA LEU A 34 -18.00 15.06 -10.19
C LEU A 34 -18.04 15.70 -11.57
N LEU A 35 -18.76 16.82 -11.74
CA LEU A 35 -18.77 17.56 -13.00
C LEU A 35 -17.38 18.07 -13.36
N ILE A 36 -16.65 18.73 -12.44
CA ILE A 36 -15.28 19.21 -12.68
C ILE A 36 -14.35 18.04 -13.03
N LEU A 37 -14.47 16.92 -12.32
CA LEU A 37 -13.67 15.73 -12.58
C LEU A 37 -13.90 15.18 -13.99
N CYS A 38 -15.17 15.02 -14.38
CA CYS A 38 -15.56 14.57 -15.72
C CYS A 38 -15.09 15.55 -16.79
N SER A 39 -15.25 16.86 -16.57
CA SER A 39 -14.80 17.90 -17.50
C SER A 39 -13.29 17.88 -17.69
N ILE A 40 -12.49 17.73 -16.62
CA ILE A 40 -11.03 17.60 -16.73
C ILE A 40 -10.66 16.33 -17.52
N CYS A 41 -11.33 15.21 -17.26
CA CYS A 41 -11.08 13.96 -18.00
C CYS A 41 -11.46 14.07 -19.47
N ALA A 42 -12.58 14.70 -19.81
CA ALA A 42 -13.01 14.94 -21.19
C ALA A 42 -12.09 15.95 -21.91
N GLY A 43 -11.66 17.01 -21.22
CA GLY A 43 -10.82 18.06 -21.78
C GLY A 43 -9.45 17.58 -22.26
N ILE A 44 -8.92 16.50 -21.68
CA ILE A 44 -7.65 15.88 -22.10
C ILE A 44 -7.75 15.29 -23.52
N PHE A 45 -8.93 14.82 -23.94
CA PHE A 45 -9.14 14.34 -25.31
C PHE A 45 -9.21 15.46 -26.36
N LEU A 46 -9.30 16.72 -25.93
CA LEU A 46 -9.32 17.89 -26.82
C LEU A 46 -7.92 18.42 -27.14
N ILE A 47 -6.85 17.84 -26.56
CA ILE A 47 -5.47 18.25 -26.82
C ILE A 47 -5.10 17.90 -28.27
N PRO A 48 -4.71 18.87 -29.12
CA PRO A 48 -4.30 18.61 -30.50
C PRO A 48 -3.11 17.66 -30.59
N SER A 49 -3.07 16.83 -31.63
CA SER A 49 -2.01 15.84 -31.87
C SER A 49 -0.61 16.46 -31.91
N GLU A 50 -0.48 17.72 -32.35
CA GLU A 50 0.79 18.46 -32.41
C GLU A 50 1.44 18.65 -31.03
N HIS A 51 0.64 18.85 -29.98
CA HIS A 51 1.13 19.04 -28.61
C HIS A 51 1.14 17.75 -27.78
N LEU A 52 0.51 16.69 -28.29
CA LEU A 52 0.33 15.44 -27.57
C LEU A 52 1.65 14.76 -27.22
N ASN A 53 2.63 14.80 -28.14
CA ASN A 53 3.95 14.21 -27.91
C ASN A 53 4.67 14.92 -26.75
N HIS A 54 4.79 16.24 -26.82
CA HIS A 54 5.46 17.03 -25.78
C HIS A 54 4.77 16.89 -24.42
N PHE A 55 3.44 16.95 -24.41
CA PHE A 55 2.63 16.70 -23.21
C PHE A 55 2.89 15.30 -22.64
N GLY A 56 2.91 14.27 -23.49
CA GLY A 56 3.17 12.88 -23.12
C GLY A 56 4.54 12.67 -22.46
N HIS A 57 5.62 13.25 -23.01
CA HIS A 57 6.96 13.16 -22.41
C HIS A 57 7.00 13.80 -21.02
N ILE A 58 6.51 15.03 -20.87
CA ILE A 58 6.51 15.73 -19.58
C ILE A 58 5.70 14.93 -18.56
N TRP A 59 4.50 14.51 -18.95
CA TRP A 59 3.57 13.82 -18.06
C TRP A 59 4.09 12.45 -17.64
N MET A 60 4.83 11.75 -18.52
CA MET A 60 5.53 10.51 -18.19
C MET A 60 6.54 10.71 -17.06
N TYR A 61 7.42 11.72 -17.15
CA TYR A 61 8.42 11.95 -16.09
C TYR A 61 7.78 12.31 -14.76
N ILE A 62 6.75 13.16 -14.77
CA ILE A 62 5.96 13.49 -13.58
C ILE A 62 5.35 12.21 -12.99
N SER A 63 4.76 11.37 -13.83
CA SER A 63 4.07 10.15 -13.38
C SER A 63 5.04 9.08 -12.90
N MET A 64 6.21 8.95 -13.52
CA MET A 64 7.27 8.05 -13.07
C MET A 64 7.77 8.47 -11.69
N GLY A 65 8.05 9.76 -11.47
CA GLY A 65 8.43 10.29 -10.15
C GLY A 65 7.35 10.07 -9.10
N GLY A 66 6.09 10.40 -9.41
CA GLY A 66 4.96 10.19 -8.51
C GLY A 66 4.70 8.71 -8.20
N ALA A 67 4.80 7.83 -9.19
CA ALA A 67 4.65 6.39 -9.02
C ALA A 67 5.76 5.80 -8.14
N SER A 68 7.01 6.24 -8.29
CA SER A 68 8.11 5.81 -7.41
C SER A 68 7.85 6.15 -5.94
N VAL A 69 7.37 7.37 -5.66
CA VAL A 69 6.96 7.77 -4.30
C VAL A 69 5.79 6.91 -3.82
N PHE A 70 4.78 6.71 -4.68
CA PHE A 70 3.62 5.91 -4.33
C PHE A 70 3.95 4.45 -4.06
N ILE A 71 4.90 3.85 -4.78
CA ILE A 71 5.35 2.48 -4.53
C ILE A 71 5.81 2.34 -3.08
N ILE A 72 6.65 3.24 -2.58
CA ILE A 72 7.14 3.18 -1.19
C ILE A 72 5.96 3.25 -0.21
N ILE A 73 5.01 4.15 -0.46
CA ILE A 73 3.82 4.27 0.39
C ILE A 73 2.95 3.01 0.30
N GLN A 74 2.78 2.45 -0.88
CA GLN A 74 2.06 1.20 -1.11
C GLN A 74 2.67 0.05 -0.32
N LEU A 75 4.02 -0.07 -0.31
CA LEU A 75 4.71 -1.07 0.50
C LEU A 75 4.40 -0.90 1.99
N MET A 76 4.41 0.33 2.51
CA MET A 76 4.04 0.61 3.89
C MET A 76 2.57 0.24 4.19
N LEU A 77 1.66 0.53 3.26
CA LEU A 77 0.25 0.20 3.41
C LEU A 77 -0.01 -1.31 3.39
N ILE A 78 0.72 -2.09 2.59
CA ILE A 78 0.63 -3.56 2.57
C ILE A 78 1.10 -4.13 3.90
N VAL A 79 2.24 -3.66 4.39
CA VAL A 79 2.79 -4.10 5.68
C VAL A 79 1.81 -3.77 6.80
N ASP A 80 1.28 -2.55 6.83
CA ASP A 80 0.27 -2.16 7.82
C ASP A 80 -1.01 -3.00 7.72
N PHE A 81 -1.48 -3.28 6.50
CA PHE A 81 -2.63 -4.15 6.30
C PHE A 81 -2.40 -5.56 6.89
N ALA A 82 -1.23 -6.15 6.62
CA ALA A 82 -0.88 -7.49 7.12
C ALA A 82 -0.84 -7.54 8.66
N HIS A 83 -0.17 -6.55 9.28
CA HIS A 83 -0.17 -6.39 10.75
C HIS A 83 -1.57 -6.18 11.29
N ALA A 84 -2.34 -5.29 10.67
CA ALA A 84 -3.60 -4.85 11.22
C ALA A 84 -4.75 -5.84 10.95
N TRP A 85 -4.62 -6.75 9.98
CA TRP A 85 -5.48 -7.94 9.86
C TRP A 85 -5.15 -8.92 10.98
N THR A 86 -3.90 -9.30 11.13
CA THR A 86 -3.41 -10.21 12.17
C THR A 86 -3.88 -9.77 13.56
N ASP A 87 -3.64 -8.50 13.89
CA ASP A 87 -4.03 -7.88 15.16
C ASP A 87 -5.56 -7.90 15.41
N ASN A 88 -6.38 -7.80 14.36
CA ASN A 88 -7.84 -7.84 14.49
C ASN A 88 -8.31 -9.24 14.91
N TRP A 89 -7.77 -10.27 14.26
CA TRP A 89 -8.10 -11.66 14.60
C TRP A 89 -7.51 -12.06 15.95
N LEU A 90 -6.29 -11.59 16.27
CA LEU A 90 -5.67 -11.84 17.57
C LEU A 90 -6.48 -11.23 18.71
N ARG A 91 -6.97 -10.00 18.56
CA ARG A 91 -7.87 -9.38 19.56
C ARG A 91 -9.12 -10.23 19.81
N ARG A 92 -9.73 -10.78 18.76
CA ARG A 92 -10.91 -11.67 18.91
C ARG A 92 -10.58 -12.93 19.69
N VAL A 93 -9.36 -13.46 19.58
CA VAL A 93 -8.88 -14.59 20.38
C VAL A 93 -8.68 -14.16 21.84
N ALA A 94 -8.07 -13.00 22.07
CA ALA A 94 -7.76 -12.49 23.41
C ALA A 94 -9.00 -12.07 24.21
N ASP A 95 -10.00 -11.47 23.57
CA ASP A 95 -11.23 -10.96 24.20
C ASP A 95 -12.25 -12.06 24.57
N GLY A 96 -11.78 -13.31 24.77
CA GLY A 96 -12.61 -14.45 25.16
C GLY A 96 -13.34 -15.14 24.00
N GLY A 97 -12.92 -14.90 22.75
CA GLY A 97 -13.46 -15.61 21.59
C GLY A 97 -13.14 -17.11 21.60
N SER A 98 -13.90 -17.88 20.83
CA SER A 98 -13.68 -19.32 20.72
C SER A 98 -12.30 -19.64 20.12
N ARG A 99 -11.72 -20.80 20.49
CA ARG A 99 -10.47 -21.32 19.90
C ARG A 99 -10.52 -21.44 18.36
N CYS A 100 -11.72 -21.39 17.78
CA CYS A 100 -11.95 -21.39 16.34
C CYS A 100 -11.27 -20.20 15.62
N TRP A 101 -11.23 -19.01 16.22
CA TRP A 101 -10.56 -17.85 15.60
C TRP A 101 -9.05 -18.06 15.43
N PHE A 102 -8.42 -18.73 16.39
CA PHE A 102 -7.02 -19.09 16.30
C PHE A 102 -6.77 -20.14 15.21
N VAL A 103 -7.60 -21.19 15.17
CA VAL A 103 -7.52 -22.22 14.12
C VAL A 103 -7.73 -21.61 12.74
N ALA A 104 -8.71 -20.71 12.58
CA ALA A 104 -8.96 -19.99 11.34
C ALA A 104 -7.75 -19.15 10.90
N MET A 105 -7.09 -18.46 11.84
CA MET A 105 -5.88 -17.66 11.57
C MET A 105 -4.75 -18.53 11.00
N VAL A 106 -4.45 -19.65 11.66
CA VAL A 106 -3.40 -20.57 11.23
C VAL A 106 -3.76 -21.21 9.89
N PHE A 107 -5.01 -21.65 9.73
CA PHE A 107 -5.50 -22.24 8.47
C PHE A 107 -5.36 -21.26 7.29
N CYS A 108 -5.75 -20.00 7.49
CA CYS A 108 -5.58 -18.95 6.48
C CYS A 108 -4.10 -18.73 6.14
N ALA A 109 -3.22 -18.67 7.14
CA ALA A 109 -1.78 -18.52 6.90
C ALA A 109 -1.19 -19.71 6.12
N MET A 110 -1.61 -20.93 6.41
CA MET A 110 -1.16 -22.14 5.69
C MET A 110 -1.60 -22.15 4.23
N ILE A 111 -2.83 -21.72 3.92
CA ILE A 111 -3.29 -21.56 2.54
C ILE A 111 -2.41 -20.58 1.78
N ILE A 112 -2.11 -19.42 2.39
CA ILE A 112 -1.29 -18.39 1.75
C ILE A 112 0.14 -18.90 1.53
N TYR A 113 0.76 -19.58 2.50
CA TYR A 113 2.08 -20.18 2.30
C TYR A 113 2.10 -21.27 1.23
N THR A 114 1.03 -22.06 1.13
CA THR A 114 0.90 -23.07 0.07
C THR A 114 0.88 -22.38 -1.30
N ALA A 115 0.11 -21.28 -1.43
CA ALA A 115 0.10 -20.47 -2.65
C ALA A 115 1.46 -19.81 -2.95
N VAL A 116 2.20 -19.37 -1.93
CA VAL A 116 3.58 -18.85 -2.05
C VAL A 116 4.52 -19.91 -2.62
N VAL A 117 4.50 -21.13 -2.08
CA VAL A 117 5.36 -22.22 -2.55
C VAL A 117 5.00 -22.60 -3.99
N ILE A 118 3.70 -22.74 -4.30
CA ILE A 118 3.23 -23.02 -5.67
C ILE A 118 3.70 -21.91 -6.62
N GLY A 119 3.55 -20.63 -6.22
CA GLY A 119 4.01 -19.49 -7.01
C GLY A 119 5.51 -19.51 -7.28
N ILE A 120 6.34 -19.80 -6.28
CA ILE A 120 7.80 -19.93 -6.45
C ILE A 120 8.13 -21.06 -7.43
N VAL A 121 7.49 -22.22 -7.30
CA VAL A 121 7.70 -23.37 -8.20
C VAL A 121 7.29 -23.03 -9.62
N MET A 122 6.12 -22.41 -9.83
CA MET A 122 5.66 -21.99 -11.16
C MET A 122 6.61 -21.00 -11.81
N ILE A 123 7.12 -20.02 -11.05
CA ILE A 123 8.08 -19.04 -11.55
C ILE A 123 9.42 -19.74 -11.89
N ALA A 124 9.89 -20.65 -11.04
CA ALA A 124 11.12 -21.41 -11.31
C ALA A 124 10.99 -22.24 -12.59
N GLN A 125 9.87 -22.94 -12.80
CA GLN A 125 9.65 -23.75 -14.00
C GLN A 125 9.53 -22.92 -15.28
N ASN A 126 8.91 -21.74 -15.22
CA ASN A 126 8.63 -20.93 -16.40
C ASN A 126 9.75 -19.95 -16.77
N TYR A 127 10.60 -19.55 -15.82
CA TYR A 127 11.61 -18.50 -16.01
C TYR A 127 13.06 -18.99 -15.78
N THR A 128 13.27 -20.28 -15.48
CA THR A 128 14.61 -20.88 -15.35
C THR A 128 14.76 -22.15 -16.18
N ARG A 129 15.99 -22.44 -16.63
CA ARG A 129 16.38 -23.69 -17.30
C ARG A 129 17.53 -24.37 -16.56
N ALA A 130 17.78 -25.65 -16.85
CA ALA A 130 18.85 -26.42 -16.19
C ALA A 130 20.22 -25.75 -16.41
N GLU A 131 20.53 -25.42 -17.66
CA GLU A 131 21.68 -24.59 -18.04
C GLU A 131 21.20 -23.15 -18.27
N GLY A 132 22.02 -22.16 -17.89
CA GLY A 132 21.67 -20.75 -18.09
C GLY A 132 20.83 -20.07 -17.02
N CYS A 133 20.34 -18.87 -17.36
CA CYS A 133 19.38 -18.07 -16.58
C CYS A 133 19.82 -17.81 -15.13
N SER A 134 21.11 -17.54 -14.91
CA SER A 134 21.70 -17.39 -13.58
C SER A 134 21.08 -16.22 -12.80
N ALA A 135 20.75 -15.12 -13.47
CA ALA A 135 20.07 -13.97 -12.87
C ALA A 135 18.70 -14.35 -12.30
N ASN A 136 17.87 -15.05 -13.07
CA ASN A 136 16.54 -15.48 -12.64
C ASN A 136 16.60 -16.49 -11.50
N LYS A 137 17.53 -17.45 -11.58
CA LYS A 137 17.82 -18.39 -10.48
C LYS A 137 18.20 -17.66 -9.20
N LEU A 138 19.08 -16.66 -9.31
CA LEU A 138 19.52 -15.86 -8.17
C LEU A 138 18.37 -15.04 -7.58
N PHE A 139 17.57 -14.36 -8.40
CA PHE A 139 16.45 -13.55 -7.92
C PHE A 139 15.38 -14.38 -7.21
N ILE A 140 15.01 -15.52 -7.79
CA ILE A 140 14.05 -16.46 -7.18
C ILE A 140 14.63 -17.02 -5.88
N GLY A 141 15.89 -17.44 -5.88
CA GLY A 141 16.57 -17.97 -4.70
C GLY A 141 16.67 -16.96 -3.56
N VAL A 142 17.06 -15.72 -3.86
CA VAL A 142 17.17 -14.64 -2.87
C VAL A 142 15.80 -14.28 -2.29
N ASN A 143 14.79 -14.02 -3.12
CA ASN A 143 13.46 -13.65 -2.63
C ASN A 143 12.78 -14.81 -1.90
N GLY A 144 12.92 -16.05 -2.39
CA GLY A 144 12.44 -17.25 -1.69
C GLY A 144 13.12 -17.43 -0.33
N GLY A 145 14.45 -17.28 -0.27
CA GLY A 145 15.22 -17.32 0.97
C GLY A 145 14.81 -16.22 1.96
N LEU A 146 14.59 -15.00 1.49
CA LEU A 146 14.10 -13.90 2.33
C LEU A 146 12.68 -14.16 2.86
N CYS A 147 11.77 -14.73 2.07
CA CYS A 147 10.45 -15.14 2.54
C CYS A 147 10.55 -16.20 3.65
N LEU A 148 11.42 -17.20 3.50
CA LEU A 148 11.69 -18.21 4.53
C LEU A 148 12.28 -17.58 5.79
N LEU A 149 13.24 -16.67 5.64
CA LEU A 149 13.84 -15.93 6.75
C LEU A 149 12.78 -15.11 7.51
N CYS A 150 11.91 -14.37 6.82
CA CYS A 150 10.81 -13.64 7.44
C CYS A 150 9.86 -14.57 8.19
N SER A 151 9.56 -15.74 7.63
CA SER A 151 8.71 -16.74 8.27
C SER A 151 9.34 -17.27 9.56
N PHE A 152 10.65 -17.57 9.53
CA PHE A 152 11.41 -18.01 10.69
C PHE A 152 11.46 -16.94 11.79
N ILE A 153 11.84 -15.71 11.44
CA ILE A 153 11.91 -14.58 12.37
C ILE A 153 10.55 -14.34 13.05
N SER A 154 9.45 -14.50 12.30
CA SER A 154 8.09 -14.26 12.82
C SER A 154 7.64 -15.27 13.88
N VAL A 155 8.33 -16.41 14.01
CA VAL A 155 8.07 -17.46 15.01
C VAL A 155 9.12 -17.44 16.14
N MET A 156 10.17 -16.62 16.04
CA MET A 156 11.24 -16.59 17.05
C MET A 156 10.75 -16.02 18.40
N PRO A 157 11.16 -16.61 19.54
CA PRO A 157 10.78 -16.14 20.89
C PRO A 157 11.26 -14.71 21.23
N CYS A 158 12.27 -14.20 20.51
CA CYS A 158 12.72 -12.81 20.66
C CYS A 158 11.66 -11.82 20.18
N VAL A 159 10.99 -12.13 19.07
CA VAL A 159 9.91 -11.31 18.48
C VAL A 159 8.65 -11.38 19.35
N GLU A 160 8.38 -12.53 19.96
CA GLU A 160 7.32 -12.74 20.93
C GLU A 160 7.40 -11.78 22.12
N LYS A 161 8.59 -11.63 22.71
CA LYS A 161 8.80 -10.75 23.86
C LYS A 161 8.53 -9.28 23.54
N ASN A 162 8.82 -8.84 22.31
CA ASN A 162 8.61 -7.46 21.86
C ASN A 162 7.21 -7.21 21.28
N THR A 163 6.50 -8.25 20.85
CA THR A 163 5.17 -8.15 20.22
C THR A 163 4.03 -8.52 21.17
N GLY A 164 4.33 -9.23 22.26
CA GLY A 164 3.37 -9.65 23.27
C GLY A 164 2.68 -10.98 22.97
N ASP A 165 2.88 -11.57 21.79
CA ASP A 165 2.38 -12.90 21.44
C ASP A 165 3.15 -13.52 20.26
N SER A 166 3.64 -14.77 20.41
CA SER A 166 4.52 -15.48 19.45
C SER A 166 3.79 -15.92 18.17
N ARG A 167 2.48 -16.15 18.30
CA ARG A 167 1.72 -16.95 17.31
C ARG A 167 0.94 -16.09 16.33
N ALA A 168 0.96 -14.77 16.53
CA ALA A 168 0.35 -13.79 15.64
C ALA A 168 1.18 -13.56 14.36
N GLY A 169 2.50 -13.79 14.41
CA GLY A 169 3.41 -13.42 13.31
C GLY A 169 3.21 -14.20 12.00
N LEU A 170 2.56 -15.36 12.03
CA LEU A 170 2.50 -16.28 10.89
C LEU A 170 1.61 -15.78 9.74
N LEU A 171 0.48 -15.13 10.06
CA LEU A 171 -0.46 -14.61 9.06
C LEU A 171 0.09 -13.37 8.36
N GLN A 172 0.70 -12.45 9.13
CA GLN A 172 1.33 -11.27 8.52
C GLN A 172 2.48 -11.66 7.59
N SER A 173 3.38 -12.56 7.98
CA SER A 173 4.54 -12.92 7.16
C SER A 173 4.17 -13.72 5.92
N SER A 174 3.09 -14.50 5.95
CA SER A 174 2.58 -15.19 4.75
C SER A 174 2.03 -14.20 3.72
N VAL A 175 1.29 -13.17 4.15
CA VAL A 175 0.80 -12.10 3.27
C VAL A 175 1.96 -11.31 2.64
N ILE A 176 2.98 -10.96 3.42
CA ILE A 176 4.18 -10.30 2.88
C ILE A 176 4.91 -11.19 1.87
N SER A 177 5.05 -12.48 2.18
CA SER A 177 5.70 -13.45 1.28
C SER A 177 4.95 -13.59 -0.04
N ALA A 178 3.61 -13.62 -0.01
CA ALA A 178 2.79 -13.66 -1.21
C ALA A 178 3.00 -12.43 -2.10
N TYR A 179 3.10 -11.25 -1.51
CA TYR A 179 3.36 -10.03 -2.26
C TYR A 179 4.79 -9.96 -2.81
N VAL A 180 5.79 -10.45 -2.07
CA VAL A 180 7.18 -10.58 -2.57
C VAL A 180 7.26 -11.54 -3.76
N VAL A 181 6.54 -12.67 -3.73
CA VAL A 181 6.45 -13.60 -4.87
C VAL A 181 5.76 -12.93 -6.06
N TYR A 182 4.68 -12.18 -5.84
CA TYR A 182 4.03 -11.38 -6.90
C TYR A 182 5.00 -10.36 -7.53
N LEU A 183 5.76 -9.62 -6.72
CA LEU A 183 6.77 -8.68 -7.24
C LEU A 183 7.90 -9.39 -7.99
N THR A 184 8.33 -10.56 -7.52
CA THR A 184 9.33 -11.39 -8.20
C THR A 184 8.82 -11.84 -9.57
N TRP A 185 7.58 -12.34 -9.65
CA TRP A 185 6.97 -12.71 -10.91
C TRP A 185 6.83 -11.53 -11.87
N SER A 186 6.38 -10.39 -11.35
CA SER A 186 6.26 -9.14 -12.09
C SER A 186 7.61 -8.66 -12.63
N ALA A 187 8.69 -8.82 -11.87
CA ALA A 187 10.03 -8.41 -12.24
C ALA A 187 10.62 -9.31 -13.33
N LEU A 188 10.55 -10.63 -13.17
CA LEU A 188 11.06 -11.58 -14.18
C LEU A 188 10.31 -11.48 -15.51
N SER A 189 9.01 -11.14 -15.46
CA SER A 189 8.23 -10.85 -16.67
C SER A 189 8.65 -9.57 -17.40
N SER A 190 9.50 -8.73 -16.81
CA SER A 190 10.04 -7.52 -17.43
C SER A 190 11.50 -7.68 -17.88
N GLU A 191 12.09 -8.86 -17.80
CA GLU A 191 13.46 -9.11 -18.25
C GLU A 191 13.59 -9.02 -19.78
N PRO A 192 14.52 -8.23 -20.35
CA PRO A 192 14.76 -8.13 -21.79
C PRO A 192 15.14 -9.46 -22.44
N THR A 193 14.67 -9.69 -23.66
CA THR A 193 15.24 -10.67 -24.59
C THR A 193 16.57 -10.14 -25.14
N LEU A 194 17.60 -10.98 -25.26
CA LEU A 194 18.89 -10.58 -25.86
C LEU A 194 18.73 -9.99 -27.28
N ALA A 195 17.73 -10.47 -28.04
CA ALA A 195 17.33 -9.94 -29.34
C ALA A 195 17.01 -8.42 -29.37
N GLY A 196 16.78 -7.79 -28.22
CA GLY A 196 16.51 -6.34 -28.12
C GLY A 196 17.74 -5.43 -28.04
N THR A 197 18.96 -5.99 -28.03
CA THR A 197 20.21 -5.18 -27.97
C THR A 197 20.93 -5.05 -29.32
N GLY A 198 20.33 -5.53 -30.40
CA GLY A 198 20.91 -5.50 -31.74
C GLY A 198 20.51 -4.27 -32.56
N VAL A 199 21.52 -3.46 -32.87
CA VAL A 199 21.62 -2.57 -34.04
C VAL A 199 20.87 -3.16 -35.26
N GLY A 200 20.11 -2.31 -35.94
CA GLY A 200 19.09 -2.74 -36.90
C GLY A 200 19.58 -3.64 -38.03
N THR A 201 18.67 -4.44 -38.57
CA THR A 201 18.41 -4.56 -40.01
C THR A 201 17.20 -5.46 -40.22
N GLN A 202 16.33 -5.03 -41.15
CA GLN A 202 15.36 -5.88 -41.82
C GLN A 202 16.09 -7.10 -42.41
N LEU A 203 16.02 -8.26 -41.76
CA LEU A 203 16.24 -9.52 -42.46
C LEU A 203 15.65 -10.68 -41.67
N GLU A 204 14.63 -11.27 -42.26
CA GLU A 204 14.23 -12.66 -42.09
C GLU A 204 15.47 -13.56 -41.94
N ARG A 205 15.74 -14.04 -40.73
CA ARG A 205 16.71 -15.12 -40.50
C ARG A 205 16.16 -16.08 -39.46
N VAL A 206 15.94 -17.30 -39.95
CA VAL A 206 16.16 -18.58 -39.26
C VAL A 206 16.90 -18.37 -37.93
N PHE A 207 16.16 -18.52 -36.83
CA PHE A 207 16.73 -18.51 -35.48
C PHE A 207 17.81 -19.60 -35.41
N PRO A 208 19.08 -19.28 -35.10
CA PRO A 208 20.02 -20.28 -34.61
C PRO A 208 19.51 -20.76 -33.25
N GLU A 209 19.52 -22.08 -33.01
CA GLU A 209 18.96 -22.76 -31.83
C GLU A 209 19.61 -22.40 -30.47
N ASP A 210 20.55 -21.45 -30.42
CA ASP A 210 21.44 -21.22 -29.27
C ASP A 210 21.26 -19.86 -28.53
N GLU A 211 20.20 -19.08 -28.79
CA GLU A 211 19.92 -17.91 -27.94
C GLU A 211 19.12 -18.27 -26.67
N GLU A 212 19.78 -18.10 -25.52
CA GLU A 212 19.34 -18.49 -24.19
C GLU A 212 18.18 -17.61 -23.67
N PHE A 213 16.96 -17.92 -24.12
CA PHE A 213 15.75 -17.23 -23.70
C PHE A 213 15.22 -17.74 -22.34
N CYS A 214 15.26 -16.86 -21.32
CA CYS A 214 14.83 -17.13 -19.95
C CYS A 214 13.42 -16.58 -19.66
N GLY A 215 12.41 -17.06 -20.38
CA GLY A 215 11.04 -16.63 -20.16
C GLY A 215 9.98 -17.59 -20.71
N PRO A 216 8.70 -17.36 -20.38
CA PRO A 216 7.59 -18.13 -20.92
C PRO A 216 7.44 -17.88 -22.43
N SER A 217 6.79 -18.80 -23.13
CA SER A 217 6.45 -18.63 -24.56
C SER A 217 5.68 -17.33 -24.82
N ASP A 218 5.74 -16.78 -26.04
CA ASP A 218 5.16 -15.48 -26.37
C ASP A 218 3.66 -15.38 -26.05
N VAL A 219 2.91 -16.47 -26.23
CA VAL A 219 1.48 -16.54 -25.87
C VAL A 219 1.25 -16.48 -24.35
N SER A 220 2.10 -17.14 -23.58
CA SER A 220 2.03 -17.12 -22.11
C SER A 220 2.54 -15.78 -21.56
N PHE A 221 3.50 -15.14 -22.23
CA PHE A 221 3.96 -13.80 -21.90
C PHE A 221 2.84 -12.75 -22.01
N LEU A 222 2.10 -12.76 -23.12
CA LEU A 222 0.97 -11.84 -23.33
C LEU A 222 -0.13 -12.02 -22.28
N SER A 223 -0.43 -13.25 -21.88
CA SER A 223 -1.38 -13.49 -20.78
C SER A 223 -0.82 -12.98 -19.44
N ASN A 224 0.45 -13.27 -19.15
CA ASN A 224 1.09 -12.88 -17.90
C ASN A 224 1.17 -11.35 -17.75
N LYS A 225 1.46 -10.60 -18.82
CA LYS A 225 1.58 -9.13 -18.75
C LYS A 225 0.27 -8.49 -18.28
N ASP A 226 -0.86 -8.96 -18.80
CA ASP A 226 -2.18 -8.43 -18.47
C ASP A 226 -2.55 -8.81 -17.04
N ILE A 227 -2.34 -10.08 -16.66
CA ILE A 227 -2.60 -10.56 -15.29
C ILE A 227 -1.77 -9.78 -14.26
N ILE A 228 -0.48 -9.56 -14.53
CA ILE A 228 0.41 -8.83 -13.62
C ILE A 228 -0.04 -7.37 -13.49
N CYS A 229 -0.38 -6.73 -14.61
CA CYS A 229 -0.82 -5.33 -14.64
C CYS A 229 -2.12 -5.15 -13.85
N TYR A 230 -3.17 -5.90 -14.20
CA TYR A 230 -4.45 -5.82 -13.51
C TYR A 230 -4.35 -6.28 -12.05
N GLY A 231 -3.54 -7.30 -11.76
CA GLY A 231 -3.26 -7.73 -10.40
C GLY A 231 -2.69 -6.60 -9.53
N GLY A 232 -1.74 -5.82 -10.07
CA GLY A 232 -1.14 -4.69 -9.37
C GLY A 232 -2.15 -3.56 -9.10
N VAL A 233 -3.02 -3.28 -10.07
CA VAL A 233 -4.12 -2.30 -9.92
C VAL A 233 -5.12 -2.76 -8.85
N VAL A 234 -5.55 -4.03 -8.89
CA VAL A 234 -6.48 -4.61 -7.91
C VAL A 234 -5.89 -4.59 -6.50
N ILE A 235 -4.64 -5.02 -6.35
CA ILE A 235 -3.92 -4.98 -5.07
C ILE A 235 -3.92 -3.53 -4.54
N THR A 236 -3.52 -2.57 -5.36
CA THR A 236 -3.52 -1.14 -5.01
C THR A 236 -4.89 -0.67 -4.56
N PHE A 237 -5.93 -0.99 -5.31
CA PHE A 237 -7.30 -0.60 -5.01
C PHE A 237 -7.77 -1.16 -3.67
N LEU A 238 -7.55 -2.45 -3.41
CA LEU A 238 -7.94 -3.11 -2.15
C LEU A 238 -7.21 -2.49 -0.94
N ILE A 239 -5.91 -2.21 -1.08
CA ILE A 239 -5.10 -1.63 -0.01
C ILE A 239 -5.53 -0.19 0.27
N VAL A 240 -5.72 0.63 -0.77
CA VAL A 240 -6.18 2.01 -0.63
C VAL A 240 -7.56 2.05 0.00
N ILE A 241 -8.49 1.19 -0.43
CA ILE A 241 -9.82 1.10 0.20
C ILE A 241 -9.70 0.70 1.66
N ASN A 242 -8.98 -0.38 1.98
CA ASN A 242 -8.82 -0.81 3.36
C ASN A 242 -8.15 0.28 4.22
N SER A 243 -7.22 1.05 3.65
CA SER A 243 -6.63 2.20 4.33
C SER A 243 -7.68 3.28 4.58
N THR A 244 -8.45 3.69 3.56
CA THR A 244 -9.53 4.69 3.70
C THR A 244 -10.60 4.29 4.72
N LEU A 245 -11.04 3.03 4.70
CA LEU A 245 -11.99 2.49 5.69
C LEU A 245 -11.43 2.47 7.11
N ARG A 246 -10.10 2.44 7.24
CA ARG A 246 -9.38 2.45 8.53
C ARG A 246 -8.82 3.83 8.88
N THR A 247 -9.14 4.89 8.12
CA THR A 247 -8.53 6.25 8.22
C THR A 247 -9.03 7.07 9.42
N SER A 248 -9.07 6.46 10.60
CA SER A 248 -8.69 7.14 11.85
C SER A 248 -7.20 6.92 12.18
N HIS A 249 -6.52 6.02 11.46
CA HIS A 249 -5.20 5.50 11.80
C HIS A 249 -4.05 5.85 10.80
N PHE A 250 -4.24 6.64 9.73
CA PHE A 250 -3.12 6.89 8.77
C PHE A 250 -2.32 8.17 9.07
N SER A 251 -2.99 9.26 9.48
CA SER A 251 -2.32 10.53 9.81
C SER A 251 -1.41 10.44 11.04
N TYR A 252 -1.68 9.54 11.99
CA TYR A 252 -0.79 9.36 13.15
C TYR A 252 0.52 8.64 12.79
N LYS A 253 0.54 7.76 11.77
CA LYS A 253 1.71 6.93 11.45
C LYS A 253 2.82 7.72 10.77
N LEU A 254 2.46 8.70 9.93
CA LEU A 254 3.43 9.56 9.25
C LEU A 254 3.84 10.79 10.07
N GLY A 255 3.32 10.98 11.29
CA GLY A 255 3.67 12.11 12.14
C GLY A 255 3.21 13.48 11.63
N ILE A 256 2.34 13.53 10.61
CA ILE A 256 1.81 14.77 10.05
C ILE A 256 0.52 15.10 10.81
N ARG A 257 0.66 15.64 12.02
CA ARG A 257 -0.45 16.23 12.76
C ARG A 257 -0.81 17.59 12.15
N ALA A 258 -2.10 17.92 12.06
CA ALA A 258 -2.49 19.31 12.17
C ALA A 258 -2.23 19.73 13.63
N PRO A 259 -1.68 20.93 13.91
CA PRO A 259 -1.41 21.35 15.27
C PRO A 259 -2.69 21.24 16.11
N ASP A 260 -2.58 20.58 17.26
CA ASP A 260 -3.64 20.59 18.27
C ASP A 260 -3.88 22.04 18.72
N PRO A 261 -5.14 22.49 18.89
CA PRO A 261 -5.41 23.80 19.47
C PRO A 261 -4.95 23.92 20.94
N THR A 262 -4.54 22.82 21.58
CA THR A 262 -4.28 22.73 23.02
C THR A 262 -2.82 22.86 23.44
N ASP A 263 -1.85 22.95 22.51
CA ASP A 263 -0.45 23.22 22.86
C ASP A 263 -0.15 24.74 22.88
N CYS A 264 -1.10 25.54 23.37
CA CYS A 264 -0.86 26.92 23.78
C CYS A 264 -1.03 27.01 25.30
N CYS A 265 0.12 27.09 25.98
CA CYS A 265 0.35 27.59 27.33
C CYS A 265 -0.75 27.38 28.40
N THR A 266 -0.38 26.56 29.37
CA THR A 266 -0.73 26.68 30.80
C THR A 266 -1.02 28.13 31.20
N CYS A 267 -2.14 28.35 31.90
CA CYS A 267 -2.64 29.62 32.48
C CYS A 267 -3.85 30.26 31.78
N CYS A 268 -5.02 29.61 31.80
CA CYS A 268 -6.30 30.32 31.97
C CYS A 268 -7.36 29.35 32.51
N ASP A 269 -7.55 29.44 33.83
CA ASP A 269 -8.67 28.88 34.56
C ASP A 269 -9.94 29.66 34.21
N LYS A 270 -10.92 29.03 33.56
CA LYS A 270 -12.32 29.49 33.58
C LYS A 270 -13.26 28.28 33.60
N SER A 271 -13.83 28.09 34.78
CA SER A 271 -15.10 27.44 35.04
C SER A 271 -16.21 27.89 34.06
N SER A 272 -16.62 27.04 33.13
CA SER A 272 -17.97 27.08 32.57
C SER A 272 -18.37 25.73 31.97
N SER A 273 -18.65 24.78 32.86
CA SER A 273 -19.61 23.71 32.56
C SER A 273 -20.99 24.36 32.35
N ARG A 274 -21.47 24.41 31.10
CA ARG A 274 -22.87 24.19 30.68
C ARG A 274 -23.12 24.51 29.20
N ARG A 275 -23.74 23.53 28.52
CA ARG A 275 -24.51 23.58 27.25
C ARG A 275 -23.73 23.61 25.92
N ALA A 276 -23.26 22.43 25.50
CA ALA A 276 -23.27 22.10 24.07
C ALA A 276 -24.73 21.78 23.68
N SER A 277 -25.47 22.80 23.27
CA SER A 277 -26.77 22.64 22.62
C SER A 277 -26.53 22.04 21.25
N SER A 278 -26.97 20.79 21.03
CA SER A 278 -27.11 20.24 19.67
C SER A 278 -28.13 21.09 18.91
N ARG A 279 -27.68 22.02 18.07
CA ARG A 279 -28.53 22.53 17.00
C ARG A 279 -28.54 21.46 15.93
N VAL A 280 -29.57 20.62 15.98
CA VAL A 280 -30.00 19.85 14.82
C VAL A 280 -30.75 20.86 13.97
N ASP A 281 -30.09 21.40 12.95
CA ASP A 281 -30.80 22.16 11.92
C ASP A 281 -31.66 21.15 11.15
N GLU A 282 -32.96 21.13 11.45
CA GLU A 282 -33.98 20.47 10.64
C GLU A 282 -34.24 21.30 9.37
N GLU A 283 -33.32 21.26 8.42
CA GLU A 283 -33.62 21.57 7.02
C GLU A 283 -33.18 20.40 6.16
N GLY A 284 -34.10 19.91 5.32
CA GLY A 284 -33.94 18.72 4.49
C GLY A 284 -32.68 18.77 3.63
N GLY A 285 -31.62 18.17 4.13
CA GLY A 285 -30.32 17.99 3.50
C GLY A 285 -29.62 16.80 4.16
N GLN A 286 -28.64 16.22 3.47
CA GLN A 286 -27.90 15.06 3.95
C GLN A 286 -27.38 15.30 5.38
N ASN A 287 -27.83 14.49 6.35
CA ASN A 287 -27.37 14.55 7.74
C ASN A 287 -25.88 14.14 7.81
N VAL A 288 -24.99 15.09 7.61
CA VAL A 288 -23.54 14.91 7.76
C VAL A 288 -23.21 15.09 9.24
N LEU A 289 -22.92 13.99 9.94
CA LEU A 289 -22.43 14.03 11.32
C LEU A 289 -21.07 14.77 11.36
N ARG A 290 -21.07 16.02 11.81
CA ARG A 290 -19.86 16.84 11.96
C ARG A 290 -19.08 16.42 13.23
N ASN A 291 -18.38 15.30 13.16
CA ASN A 291 -17.54 14.81 14.27
C ASN A 291 -16.13 15.46 14.32
N GLU A 292 -15.92 16.57 13.60
CA GLU A 292 -14.62 17.25 13.41
C GLU A 292 -14.67 18.75 13.73
N ILE A 293 -15.62 19.17 14.58
CA ILE A 293 -15.82 20.58 14.95
C ILE A 293 -14.62 21.08 15.79
N GLU A 294 -14.11 20.23 16.70
CA GLU A 294 -12.98 20.56 17.58
C GLU A 294 -11.61 20.37 16.91
N GLY A 295 -11.54 19.62 15.81
CA GLY A 295 -10.32 19.39 15.03
C GLY A 295 -10.49 18.27 14.00
N VAL A 296 -9.76 18.34 12.88
CA VAL A 296 -9.81 17.31 11.83
C VAL A 296 -9.08 16.03 12.26
N THR A 297 -9.69 14.86 11.99
CA THR A 297 -9.13 13.55 12.37
C THR A 297 -7.90 13.18 11.52
N TYR A 298 -7.83 13.75 10.32
CA TYR A 298 -6.75 13.52 9.36
C TYR A 298 -6.50 14.80 8.55
N SER A 299 -5.29 14.91 7.99
CA SER A 299 -4.98 16.01 7.08
C SER A 299 -5.68 15.82 5.73
N TYR A 300 -6.64 16.70 5.42
CA TYR A 300 -7.37 16.69 4.15
C TYR A 300 -6.44 16.86 2.94
N ALA A 301 -5.38 17.68 3.06
CA ALA A 301 -4.40 17.87 2.00
C ALA A 301 -3.62 16.58 1.73
N PHE A 302 -3.17 15.91 2.78
CA PHE A 302 -2.45 14.65 2.67
C PHE A 302 -3.30 13.55 2.02
N PHE A 303 -4.59 13.48 2.38
CA PHE A 303 -5.53 12.57 1.73
C PHE A 303 -5.58 12.77 0.21
N HIS A 304 -5.69 14.01 -0.28
CA HIS A 304 -5.70 14.27 -1.73
C HIS A 304 -4.35 14.04 -2.38
N VAL A 305 -3.23 14.33 -1.71
CA VAL A 305 -1.87 13.98 -2.20
C VAL A 305 -1.74 12.47 -2.40
N MET A 306 -2.27 11.67 -1.47
CA MET A 306 -2.30 10.21 -1.60
C MET A 306 -3.04 9.74 -2.85
N PHE A 307 -4.23 10.30 -3.13
CA PHE A 307 -4.99 9.97 -4.34
C PHE A 307 -4.35 10.50 -5.63
N PHE A 308 -3.70 11.65 -5.57
CA PHE A 308 -2.88 12.17 -6.67
C PHE A 308 -1.77 11.19 -7.03
N LEU A 309 -0.95 10.79 -6.05
CA LEU A 309 0.14 9.83 -6.24
C LEU A 309 -0.38 8.45 -6.70
N ALA A 310 -1.50 7.97 -6.13
CA ALA A 310 -2.14 6.73 -6.56
C ALA A 310 -2.58 6.78 -8.03
N SER A 311 -3.11 7.92 -8.49
CA SER A 311 -3.54 8.08 -9.88
C SER A 311 -2.36 8.09 -10.86
N LEU A 312 -1.22 8.68 -10.48
CA LEU A 312 0.03 8.61 -11.27
C LEU A 312 0.57 7.18 -11.33
N TYR A 313 0.53 6.46 -10.21
CA TYR A 313 0.90 5.05 -10.16
C TYR A 313 0.01 4.18 -11.05
N ILE A 314 -1.32 4.32 -10.96
CA ILE A 314 -2.25 3.56 -11.81
C ILE A 314 -1.98 3.84 -13.29
N MET A 315 -1.70 5.09 -13.65
CA MET A 315 -1.33 5.43 -15.02
C MET A 315 -0.06 4.70 -15.47
N MET A 316 1.00 4.72 -14.66
CA MET A 316 2.26 3.99 -14.96
C MET A 316 2.04 2.47 -15.04
N GLN A 317 1.16 1.93 -14.19
CA GLN A 317 0.85 0.51 -14.18
C GLN A 317 0.10 0.08 -15.43
N LEU A 318 -0.96 0.81 -15.82
CA LEU A 318 -1.77 0.54 -17.01
C LEU A 318 -1.01 0.76 -18.32
N THR A 319 0.00 1.62 -18.29
CA THR A 319 0.90 1.84 -19.44
C THR A 319 2.13 0.93 -19.40
N HIS A 320 2.19 -0.05 -18.51
CA HIS A 320 3.32 -0.97 -18.39
C HIS A 320 4.69 -0.27 -18.27
N TRP A 321 4.72 0.92 -17.66
CA TRP A 321 5.92 1.75 -17.52
C TRP A 321 6.56 2.18 -18.86
N PHE A 322 5.70 2.47 -19.85
CA PHE A 322 6.05 2.89 -21.21
C PHE A 322 6.92 4.16 -21.27
N ARG A 323 7.99 4.14 -22.10
CA ARG A 323 8.79 5.31 -22.50
C ARG A 323 8.67 5.62 -24.01
N PRO A 324 8.13 6.77 -24.44
CA PRO A 324 7.88 7.05 -25.86
C PRO A 324 9.11 7.13 -26.78
N GLU A 325 10.33 7.27 -26.23
CA GLU A 325 11.55 7.57 -27.01
C GLU A 325 12.21 6.33 -27.66
N GLN A 326 11.84 5.11 -27.26
CA GLN A 326 12.52 3.87 -27.66
C GLN A 326 11.61 3.02 -28.57
N ALA A 327 11.54 3.36 -29.86
CA ALA A 327 10.65 2.70 -30.81
C ALA A 327 11.18 1.35 -31.33
N ASN A 328 10.54 0.25 -30.90
CA ASN A 328 10.12 -0.88 -31.73
C ASN A 328 9.06 -1.69 -30.96
N LEU A 329 7.92 -2.00 -31.59
CA LEU A 329 6.69 -2.54 -30.96
C LEU A 329 6.88 -3.90 -30.24
N ILE A 330 8.04 -4.55 -30.38
CA ILE A 330 8.28 -5.93 -29.93
C ILE A 330 9.29 -5.98 -28.76
N THR A 331 10.12 -4.95 -28.57
CA THR A 331 11.22 -4.91 -27.57
C THR A 331 10.95 -3.92 -26.43
N PHE A 332 9.70 -3.50 -26.28
CA PHE A 332 9.31 -2.31 -25.54
C PHE A 332 8.94 -2.55 -24.06
N GLU A 333 8.48 -3.75 -23.71
CA GLU A 333 7.96 -4.08 -22.36
C GLU A 333 9.01 -4.74 -21.43
N ARG A 334 10.20 -4.99 -21.97
CA ARG A 334 11.22 -5.83 -21.35
C ARG A 334 12.50 -5.04 -21.18
N ASN A 335 12.70 -4.41 -20.03
CA ASN A 335 13.90 -3.64 -19.72
C ASN A 335 14.39 -3.93 -18.29
N TRP A 336 15.71 -3.95 -18.12
CA TRP A 336 16.34 -4.22 -16.83
C TRP A 336 15.97 -3.19 -15.76
N ALA A 337 15.66 -1.95 -16.13
CA ALA A 337 15.29 -0.91 -15.17
C ALA A 337 14.00 -1.27 -14.41
N ALA A 338 12.97 -1.76 -15.11
CA ALA A 338 11.73 -2.21 -14.51
C ALA A 338 11.94 -3.44 -13.62
N VAL A 339 12.81 -4.38 -14.02
CA VAL A 339 13.22 -5.52 -13.19
C VAL A 339 13.80 -5.01 -11.87
N TRP A 340 14.79 -4.13 -11.92
CA TRP A 340 15.47 -3.60 -10.73
C TRP A 340 14.55 -2.81 -9.82
N VAL A 341 13.64 -1.98 -10.37
CA VAL A 341 12.64 -1.26 -9.55
C VAL A 341 11.76 -2.23 -8.79
N LYS A 342 11.27 -3.29 -9.44
CA LYS A 342 10.41 -4.30 -8.81
C LYS A 342 11.16 -5.16 -7.79
N MET A 343 12.41 -5.54 -8.06
CA MET A 343 13.27 -6.27 -7.11
C MET A 343 13.68 -5.40 -5.90
N ALA A 344 14.05 -4.15 -6.14
CA ALA A 344 14.32 -3.22 -5.05
C ALA A 344 13.07 -3.00 -4.19
N SER A 345 11.88 -2.96 -4.80
CA SER A 345 10.60 -2.87 -4.09
C SER A 345 10.33 -4.11 -3.24
N SER A 346 10.69 -5.32 -3.70
CA SER A 346 10.52 -6.54 -2.90
C SER A 346 11.45 -6.54 -1.68
N TRP A 347 12.70 -6.12 -1.84
CA TRP A 347 13.64 -5.99 -0.72
C TRP A 347 13.26 -4.87 0.25
N ALA A 348 12.79 -3.73 -0.26
CA ALA A 348 12.26 -2.64 0.55
C ALA A 348 11.03 -3.09 1.35
N CYS A 349 10.13 -3.87 0.76
CA CYS A 349 8.97 -4.44 1.45
C CYS A 349 9.37 -5.29 2.66
N ILE A 350 10.35 -6.18 2.45
CA ILE A 350 10.91 -7.04 3.49
C ILE A 350 11.61 -6.22 4.57
N ALA A 351 12.41 -5.22 4.17
CA ALA A 351 13.08 -4.33 5.11
C ALA A 351 12.07 -3.56 5.96
N ILE A 352 11.02 -2.98 5.36
CA ILE A 352 9.94 -2.29 6.07
C ILE A 352 9.25 -3.28 7.04
N TYR A 353 8.92 -4.50 6.59
CA TYR A 353 8.34 -5.52 7.46
C TYR A 353 9.22 -5.84 8.67
N LEU A 354 10.51 -6.14 8.45
CA LEU A 354 11.44 -6.44 9.53
C LEU A 354 11.64 -5.24 10.47
N LEU A 355 11.75 -4.02 9.94
CA LEU A 355 11.85 -2.79 10.75
C LEU A 355 10.62 -2.61 11.64
N THR A 356 9.42 -2.84 11.11
CA THR A 356 8.18 -2.76 11.92
C THR A 356 8.08 -3.87 12.97
N LEU A 357 8.77 -4.99 12.78
CA LEU A 357 8.81 -6.11 13.73
C LEU A 357 9.78 -5.83 14.90
N PHE A 358 10.98 -5.33 14.59
CA PHE A 358 12.03 -5.07 15.58
C PHE A 358 11.87 -3.73 16.30
N THR A 359 11.37 -2.71 15.60
CA THR A 359 11.23 -1.35 16.14
C THR A 359 9.76 -0.94 16.13
N PRO A 360 8.96 -1.40 17.09
CA PRO A 360 7.57 -0.96 17.21
C PRO A 360 7.46 0.55 17.50
N GLU A 361 8.56 1.21 17.90
CA GLU A 361 8.62 2.66 18.14
C GLU A 361 8.59 3.50 16.86
N LEU A 362 9.04 2.97 15.71
CA LEU A 362 8.84 3.62 14.41
C LEU A 362 7.36 3.65 13.98
N CYS A 363 6.50 2.86 14.63
CA CYS A 363 5.05 2.83 14.44
C CYS A 363 4.32 3.30 15.71
N PRO A 364 4.17 4.62 15.95
CA PRO A 364 3.67 5.19 17.21
C PRO A 364 2.29 4.68 17.69
N GLY A 365 1.48 4.07 16.81
CA GLY A 365 0.17 3.51 17.14
C GLY A 365 0.21 2.13 17.77
N ARG A 366 1.29 1.36 17.58
CA ARG A 366 1.46 0.06 18.25
C ARG A 366 1.88 0.24 19.72
N LEU A 367 2.67 1.27 20.01
CA LEU A 367 3.00 1.72 21.37
C LEU A 367 1.76 2.12 22.19
N ASN A 368 0.86 2.92 21.61
CA ASN A 368 -0.38 3.32 22.28
C ASN A 368 -1.32 2.13 22.51
N ARG A 369 -1.35 1.16 21.60
CA ARG A 369 -2.13 -0.09 21.74
C ARG A 369 -1.58 -0.99 22.85
N SER A 370 -0.26 -1.16 22.95
CA SER A 370 0.40 -1.91 24.02
C SER A 370 0.24 -1.23 25.39
N ARG A 371 0.36 0.11 25.45
CA ARG A 371 0.08 0.89 26.66
C ARG A 371 -1.40 0.81 27.09
N SER A 372 -2.33 0.88 26.14
CA SER A 372 -3.77 0.76 26.42
C SER A 372 -4.15 -0.63 26.93
N ALA A 373 -3.60 -1.70 26.36
CA ALA A 373 -3.78 -3.06 26.85
C ALA A 373 -3.20 -3.25 28.27
N ARG A 374 -1.97 -2.76 28.50
CA ARG A 374 -1.34 -2.77 29.83
C ARG A 374 -2.15 -2.00 30.87
N ASN A 375 -2.73 -0.85 30.50
CA ASN A 375 -3.58 -0.09 31.40
C ASN A 375 -4.89 -0.82 31.71
N LYS A 376 -5.53 -1.49 30.73
CA LYS A 376 -6.72 -2.32 30.98
C LYS A 376 -6.44 -3.50 31.90
N ASP A 377 -5.28 -4.14 31.76
CA ASP A 377 -4.85 -5.23 32.65
C ASP A 377 -4.56 -4.72 34.08
N LEU A 378 -3.97 -3.53 34.20
CA LEU A 378 -3.77 -2.85 35.49
C LEU A 378 -5.10 -2.44 36.13
N GLU A 379 -6.09 -2.01 35.35
CA GLU A 379 -7.43 -1.71 35.87
C GLU A 379 -8.17 -2.98 36.30
N MET A 380 -8.17 -4.04 35.49
CA MET A 380 -8.79 -5.32 35.88
C MET A 380 -8.14 -5.94 37.11
N SER A 381 -6.82 -5.83 37.26
CA SER A 381 -6.12 -6.33 38.45
C SER A 381 -6.40 -5.47 39.70
N ARG A 382 -6.59 -4.15 39.56
CA ARG A 382 -7.09 -3.29 40.66
C ARG A 382 -8.52 -3.65 41.06
N VAL A 383 -9.42 -3.85 40.11
CA VAL A 383 -10.82 -4.25 40.38
C VAL A 383 -10.86 -5.59 41.11
N ARG A 384 -10.06 -6.57 40.69
CA ARG A 384 -9.94 -7.87 41.38
C ARG A 384 -9.44 -7.71 42.82
N ARG A 385 -8.39 -6.92 43.07
CA ARG A 385 -7.90 -6.67 44.45
C ARG A 385 -8.93 -5.99 45.34
N ASN A 386 -9.66 -5.02 44.81
CA ASN A 386 -10.69 -4.32 45.58
C ASN A 386 -11.87 -5.24 45.92
N SER A 387 -12.23 -6.15 45.01
CA SER A 387 -13.28 -7.16 45.25
C SER A 387 -12.89 -8.23 46.26
N SER A 388 -11.59 -8.55 46.39
CA SER A 388 -11.09 -9.49 47.41
C SER A 388 -10.90 -8.86 48.78
N SER A 389 -10.81 -7.53 48.88
CA SER A 389 -10.68 -6.80 50.15
C SER A 389 -12.02 -6.48 50.81
N SER A 390 -13.14 -6.75 50.13
CA SER A 390 -14.51 -6.43 50.56
C SER A 390 -15.35 -7.68 50.89
N ARG A 391 -14.71 -8.84 50.99
CA ARG A 391 -15.21 -10.05 51.66
C ARG A 391 -14.32 -10.35 52.85
#